data_AF-A0A7Y4U352-F1
#
_entry.id   AF-A0A7Y4U352-F1
#
_cell.length_a   1.000
_cell.length_b   1.000
_cell.length_c   1.000
_cell.angle_alpha   90.00
_cell.angle_beta   90.00
_cell.angle_gamma   90.00
#
_symmetry.space_group_name_H-M   'P 1'
#
loop_
_entity.id
_entity.type
_entity.pdbx_description
1 polymer ?
#
loop_
_entity_poly.entity_id
_entity_poly.type
_entity_poly.pdbx_seq_one_letter_code
_entity_poly.pdbx_strand_id
1 'polypeptide(L)'
;LAILTVGRLTNCEYEYTHHQALAKRIGVRPEQVDNLASWETDPAFNDQERAVIRYATEVTQNVRVADTTFDALRAFLDPEQIVELTLNTGFYNMVVRFLLPMQVELEPDAKKH
;
A
#
# COMPACT_ATOMS: atom_id res chain seq x y z
N LEU A 1 4.04 3.02 -0.47
CA LEU A 1 3.76 1.78 -1.22
C LEU A 1 2.70 0.92 -0.54
N ALA A 2 2.87 0.49 0.71
CA ALA A 2 1.87 -0.32 1.43
C ALA A 2 0.44 0.24 1.38
N ILE A 3 0.24 1.53 1.65
CA ILE A 3 -1.09 2.16 1.62
C ILE A 3 -1.69 2.17 0.20
N LEU A 4 -0.87 2.50 -0.80
CA LEU A 4 -1.30 2.43 -2.21
C LEU A 4 -1.70 1.01 -2.61
N THR A 5 -1.00 0.00 -2.09
CA THR A 5 -1.36 -1.42 -2.28
C THR A 5 -2.73 -1.71 -1.69
N VAL A 6 -3.02 -1.27 -0.46
CA VAL A 6 -4.36 -1.43 0.15
C VAL A 6 -5.45 -0.77 -0.70
N GLY A 7 -5.28 0.51 -1.06
CA GLY A 7 -6.25 1.25 -1.86
C GLY A 7 -6.50 0.61 -3.23
N ARG A 8 -5.42 0.16 -3.89
CA ARG A 8 -5.49 -0.53 -5.18
C ARG A 8 -6.22 -1.87 -5.07
N LEU A 9 -5.84 -2.74 -4.13
CA LEU A 9 -6.40 -4.08 -4.00
C LEU A 9 -7.88 -4.07 -3.60
N THR A 10 -8.31 -3.00 -2.92
CA THR A 10 -9.71 -2.85 -2.49
C THR A 10 -10.55 -2.01 -3.44
N ASN A 11 -9.96 -1.50 -4.54
CA ASN A 11 -10.60 -0.55 -5.46
C ASN A 11 -11.19 0.68 -4.76
N CYS A 12 -10.57 1.13 -3.66
CA CYS A 12 -10.99 2.34 -2.95
C CYS A 12 -10.38 3.57 -3.62
N GLU A 13 -11.12 4.19 -4.55
CA GLU A 13 -10.66 5.35 -5.32
C GLU A 13 -10.37 6.57 -4.41
N TYR A 14 -11.20 6.79 -3.39
CA TYR A 14 -10.99 7.83 -2.39
C TYR A 14 -9.59 7.70 -1.76
N GLU A 15 -9.26 6.52 -1.25
CA GLU A 15 -7.98 6.35 -0.57
C GLU A 15 -6.79 6.29 -1.50
N TYR A 16 -6.95 5.65 -2.65
CA TYR A 16 -5.87 5.57 -3.62
C TYR A 16 -5.47 6.96 -4.12
N THR A 17 -6.44 7.83 -4.41
CA THR A 17 -6.17 9.18 -4.94
C THR A 17 -5.45 10.06 -3.90
N HIS A 18 -5.96 10.13 -2.67
CA HIS A 18 -5.33 10.94 -1.62
C HIS A 18 -3.92 10.46 -1.28
N HIS A 19 -3.71 9.14 -1.21
CA HIS A 19 -2.39 8.59 -0.92
C HIS A 19 -1.45 8.65 -2.10
N GLN A 20 -1.95 8.69 -3.34
CA GLN A 20 -1.11 8.93 -4.51
C GLN A 20 -0.49 10.32 -4.46
N ALA A 21 -1.28 11.35 -4.17
CA ALA A 21 -0.79 12.73 -4.06
C ALA A 21 0.27 12.86 -2.94
N LEU A 22 0.03 12.23 -1.78
CA LEU A 22 1.00 12.20 -0.69
C LEU A 22 2.27 11.42 -1.07
N ALA A 23 2.13 10.25 -1.70
CA ALA A 23 3.23 9.40 -2.13
C ALA A 23 4.22 10.16 -3.03
N LYS A 24 3.70 10.93 -4.00
CA LYS A 24 4.52 11.79 -4.88
C LYS A 24 5.31 12.83 -4.07
N ARG A 25 4.70 13.44 -3.04
CA ARG A 25 5.36 14.47 -2.20
C ARG A 25 6.49 13.91 -1.33
N ILE A 26 6.39 12.65 -0.91
CA ILE A 26 7.42 11.98 -0.08
C ILE A 26 8.47 11.22 -0.91
N GLY A 27 8.46 11.38 -2.24
CA GLY A 27 9.49 10.84 -3.12
C GLY A 27 9.22 9.44 -3.69
N VAL A 28 7.99 8.91 -3.58
CA VAL A 28 7.60 7.73 -4.37
C VAL A 28 7.60 8.13 -5.83
N ARG A 29 8.30 7.36 -6.66
CA ARG A 29 8.52 7.74 -8.06
C ARG A 29 7.25 7.50 -8.89
N PRO A 30 6.95 8.35 -9.88
CA PRO A 30 5.74 8.20 -10.70
C PRO A 30 5.57 6.80 -11.28
N GLU A 31 6.65 6.21 -11.81
CA GLU A 31 6.64 4.86 -12.38
C GLU A 31 6.22 3.78 -11.36
N GLN A 32 6.49 3.96 -10.07
CA GLN A 32 6.08 3.02 -9.02
C GLN A 32 4.59 3.10 -8.72
N VAL A 33 3.99 4.28 -8.88
CA VAL A 33 2.55 4.46 -8.74
C VAL A 33 1.84 3.84 -9.94
N ASP A 34 2.32 4.14 -11.14
CA ASP A 34 1.71 3.70 -12.39
C ASP A 34 1.84 2.18 -12.58
N ASN A 35 2.99 1.62 -12.21
CA ASN A 35 3.29 0.20 -12.40
C ASN A 35 3.01 -0.65 -11.16
N LEU A 36 2.32 -0.13 -10.14
CA LEU A 36 1.98 -0.89 -8.94
C LEU A 36 1.17 -2.15 -9.23
N ALA A 37 0.51 -2.24 -10.39
CA ALA A 37 -0.17 -3.44 -10.88
C ALA A 37 0.79 -4.62 -11.15
N SER A 38 1.99 -4.30 -11.61
CA SER A 38 3.00 -5.25 -12.12
C SER A 38 4.23 -5.27 -11.24
N TRP A 39 4.06 -4.89 -9.96
CA TRP A 39 5.13 -4.72 -8.99
C TRP A 39 6.01 -5.96 -8.76
N GLU A 40 5.59 -7.16 -9.16
CA GLU A 40 6.37 -8.40 -9.03
C GLU A 40 7.47 -8.56 -10.08
N THR A 41 7.32 -7.91 -11.24
CA THR A 41 8.25 -8.04 -12.37
C THR A 41 8.79 -6.70 -12.86
N ASP A 42 8.14 -5.59 -12.47
CA ASP A 42 8.51 -4.26 -12.96
C ASP A 42 9.82 -3.75 -12.32
N PRO A 43 10.81 -3.27 -13.10
CA PRO A 43 12.11 -2.84 -12.59
C PRO A 43 12.05 -1.57 -11.73
N ALA A 44 10.92 -0.86 -11.67
CA ALA A 44 10.71 0.28 -10.78
C ALA A 44 10.70 -0.12 -9.29
N PHE A 45 10.65 -1.41 -8.94
CA PHE A 45 10.65 -1.84 -7.55
C PHE A 45 11.92 -2.62 -7.22
N ASN A 46 12.63 -2.17 -6.19
CA ASN A 46 13.72 -2.94 -5.59
C ASN A 46 13.17 -4.04 -4.67
N ASP A 47 14.05 -4.89 -4.14
CA ASP A 47 13.66 -6.04 -3.32
C ASP A 47 12.97 -5.63 -2.00
N GLN A 48 13.40 -4.52 -1.39
CA GLN A 48 12.79 -4.01 -0.15
C GLN A 48 11.37 -3.51 -0.41
N GLU A 49 11.17 -2.75 -1.49
CA GLU A 49 9.88 -2.23 -1.91
C GLU A 49 8.92 -3.38 -2.26
N ARG A 50 9.41 -4.42 -2.95
CA ARG A 50 8.64 -5.63 -3.22
C ARG A 50 8.25 -6.36 -1.94
N ALA A 51 9.14 -6.46 -0.96
CA ALA A 51 8.82 -7.07 0.34
C ALA A 51 7.69 -6.30 1.06
N VAL A 52 7.74 -4.96 1.05
CA VAL A 52 6.67 -4.11 1.61
C VAL A 52 5.34 -4.30 0.87
N ILE A 53 5.35 -4.31 -0.46
CA ILE A 53 4.14 -4.50 -1.27
C ILE A 53 3.55 -5.91 -1.06
N ARG A 54 4.40 -6.94 -1.02
CA ARG A 54 3.98 -8.33 -0.77
C ARG A 54 3.35 -8.48 0.61
N TYR A 55 4.01 -7.95 1.63
CA TYR A 55 3.48 -7.93 3.00
C TYR A 55 2.10 -7.24 3.06
N ALA A 56 1.98 -6.04 2.48
CA ALA A 56 0.71 -5.31 2.47
C ALA A 56 -0.40 -6.05 1.70
N THR A 57 -0.03 -6.75 0.63
CA THR A 57 -0.94 -7.62 -0.14
C THR A 57 -1.47 -8.76 0.73
N GLU A 58 -0.59 -9.48 1.42
CA GLU A 58 -0.97 -10.61 2.28
C GLU A 58 -1.81 -10.17 3.49
N VAL A 59 -1.45 -9.07 4.16
CA VAL A 59 -2.28 -8.51 5.25
C VAL A 59 -3.68 -8.16 4.75
N THR A 60 -3.78 -7.57 3.55
CA THR A 60 -5.05 -7.10 2.99
C THR A 60 -5.97 -8.25 2.54
N GLN A 61 -5.41 -9.26 1.87
CA GLN A 61 -6.18 -10.33 1.24
C GLN A 61 -6.33 -11.57 2.13
N ASN A 62 -5.29 -11.90 2.91
CA ASN A 62 -5.20 -13.18 3.61
C ASN A 62 -5.22 -13.01 5.14
N VAL A 63 -4.93 -11.80 5.64
CA VAL A 63 -4.71 -11.45 7.07
C VAL A 63 -3.47 -12.13 7.65
N ARG A 64 -3.28 -13.43 7.40
CA ARG A 64 -2.09 -14.20 7.73
C ARG A 64 -1.01 -13.97 6.66
N VAL A 65 0.16 -13.57 7.13
CA VAL A 65 1.36 -13.36 6.32
C VAL A 65 2.22 -14.62 6.36
N ALA A 66 2.84 -14.97 5.24
CA ALA A 66 3.78 -16.08 5.13
C ALA A 66 5.11 -15.75 5.85
N ASP A 67 5.73 -16.75 6.47
CA ASP A 67 7.00 -16.58 7.18
C ASP A 67 8.09 -16.04 6.25
N THR A 68 8.13 -16.50 5.00
CA THR A 68 9.07 -16.01 3.97
C THR A 68 8.91 -14.52 3.67
N THR A 69 7.67 -14.01 3.65
CA THR A 69 7.38 -12.58 3.45
C THR A 69 7.80 -11.77 4.68
N PHE A 70 7.56 -12.29 5.88
CA PHE A 70 7.97 -11.65 7.12
C PHE A 70 9.51 -11.61 7.26
N ASP A 71 10.20 -12.70 6.93
CA ASP A 71 11.65 -12.80 6.98
C ASP A 71 12.34 -11.90 5.95
N ALA A 72 11.72 -11.70 4.77
CA ALA A 72 12.20 -10.72 3.79
C ALA A 72 12.19 -9.29 4.34
N LEU A 73 11.19 -8.92 5.14
CA LEU A 73 11.16 -7.61 5.81
C LEU A 73 12.26 -7.48 6.86
N ARG A 74 12.46 -8.52 7.68
CA ARG A 74 13.50 -8.53 8.74
C ARG A 74 14.92 -8.37 8.21
N ALA A 75 15.15 -8.59 6.92
CA ALA A 75 16.44 -8.37 6.29
C ALA A 75 16.84 -6.88 6.26
N PHE A 76 15.88 -5.95 6.40
CA PHE A 76 16.15 -4.50 6.32
C PHE A 76 15.31 -3.62 7.25
N LEU A 77 14.26 -4.16 7.88
CA LEU A 77 13.48 -3.48 8.90
C LEU A 77 13.76 -4.06 10.28
N ASP A 78 13.88 -3.19 11.27
CA ASP A 78 13.89 -3.60 12.67
C ASP A 78 12.47 -3.99 13.15
N PRO A 79 12.33 -4.61 14.35
CA PRO A 79 11.03 -5.01 14.86
C PRO A 79 10.01 -3.87 15.03
N GLU A 80 10.47 -2.66 15.38
CA GLU A 80 9.60 -1.49 15.57
C GLU A 80 9.03 -1.03 14.23
N GLN A 81 9.88 -0.93 13.20
CA GLN A 81 9.48 -0.60 11.84
C GLN A 81 8.49 -1.63 11.24
N ILE A 82 8.66 -2.92 11.54
CA ILE A 82 7.69 -3.94 11.12
C ILE A 82 6.34 -3.74 11.83
N VAL A 83 6.36 -3.40 13.12
CA VAL A 83 5.12 -3.07 13.86
C VAL A 83 4.45 -1.85 13.24
N GLU A 84 5.18 -0.78 12.93
CA GLU A 84 4.65 0.40 12.25
C GLU A 84 4.03 0.07 10.89
N LEU A 85 4.73 -0.73 10.06
CA LEU A 85 4.20 -1.20 8.78
C LEU A 85 2.91 -2.01 8.95
N THR A 86 2.86 -2.88 9.96
CA THR A 86 1.69 -3.71 10.30
C THR A 86 0.51 -2.84 10.70
N LEU A 87 0.72 -1.92 11.65
CA LEU A 87 -0.31 -1.04 12.18
C LEU A 87 -0.85 -0.13 11.08
N ASN A 88 0.02 0.44 10.27
CA ASN A 88 -0.36 1.31 9.16
C ASN A 88 -1.18 0.54 8.12
N THR A 89 -0.73 -0.65 7.72
CA THR A 89 -1.47 -1.49 6.77
C THR A 89 -2.83 -1.92 7.32
N GLY A 90 -2.90 -2.30 8.60
CA GLY A 90 -4.15 -2.65 9.28
C GLY A 90 -5.12 -1.47 9.40
N PHE A 91 -4.60 -0.29 9.74
CA PHE A 91 -5.38 0.95 9.83
C PHE A 91 -6.03 1.29 8.48
N TYR A 92 -5.27 1.29 7.39
CA TYR A 92 -5.86 1.57 6.07
C TYR A 92 -6.79 0.47 5.59
N ASN A 93 -6.56 -0.79 5.99
CA ASN A 93 -7.52 -1.87 5.78
C ASN A 93 -8.85 -1.63 6.52
N MET A 94 -8.82 -1.04 7.71
CA MET A 94 -10.03 -0.58 8.41
C MET A 94 -10.68 0.59 7.68
N VAL A 95 -9.91 1.60 7.27
CA VAL A 95 -10.42 2.79 6.59
C VAL A 95 -11.15 2.43 5.29
N VAL A 96 -10.55 1.63 4.40
CA VAL A 96 -11.22 1.23 3.14
C VAL A 96 -12.48 0.39 3.40
N ARG A 97 -12.51 -0.41 4.48
CA ARG A 97 -13.68 -1.18 4.92
C ARG A 97 -14.77 -0.31 5.55
N PHE A 98 -14.47 0.94 5.90
CA PHE A 98 -15.47 1.93 6.29
C PHE A 98 -15.96 2.73 5.07
N LEU A 99 -15.04 3.25 4.26
CA LEU A 99 -15.35 4.14 3.13
C LEU A 99 -16.20 3.46 2.06
N LEU A 100 -15.87 2.21 1.70
CA LEU A 100 -16.55 1.51 0.61
C LEU A 100 -18.03 1.20 0.95
N PRO A 101 -18.39 0.61 2.12
CA PRO A 101 -19.79 0.40 2.47
C PRO A 101 -20.58 1.69 2.63
N MET A 102 -19.94 2.78 3.09
CA MET A 102 -20.55 4.09 3.25
C MET A 102 -20.67 4.88 1.94
N GLN A 103 -20.18 4.33 0.82
CA GLN A 103 -20.19 4.96 -0.50
C GLN A 103 -19.56 6.36 -0.47
N VAL A 104 -18.46 6.51 0.27
CA VAL A 104 -17.75 7.80 0.30
C VAL A 104 -17.10 8.02 -1.06
N GLU A 105 -17.56 9.06 -1.75
CA GLU A 105 -17.07 9.45 -3.05
C GLU A 105 -15.86 10.38 -2.94
N LEU A 106 -15.01 10.32 -3.95
CA LEU A 106 -13.91 11.25 -4.13
C LEU A 106 -14.46 12.66 -4.41
N GLU A 107 -13.84 13.69 -3.84
CA GLU A 107 -14.22 15.08 -4.09
C GLU A 107 -14.02 15.42 -5.58
N PRO A 108 -14.90 16.23 -6.20
CA PRO A 108 -14.85 16.53 -7.64
C PRO A 108 -13.50 17.07 -8.14
N ASP A 109 -12.71 17.69 -7.25
CA ASP A 109 -11.44 18.33 -7.57
C ASP A 109 -10.21 17.51 -7.15
N ALA A 110 -10.37 16.35 -6.53
CA ALA A 110 -9.25 15.60 -5.94
C ALA A 110 -8.22 15.08 -6.97
N LYS A 111 -8.62 14.94 -8.25
CA LYS A 111 -7.73 14.50 -9.35
C LYS A 111 -6.96 15.63 -10.02
N LYS A 112 -7.11 16.89 -9.59
CA LYS A 112 -6.47 18.07 -10.23
C LYS A 112 -5.01 18.29 -9.81
N HIS A 113 -4.42 17.42 -8.99
CA HIS A 113 -3.08 17.53 -8.41
C HIS A 113 -2.30 16.22 -8.52
#